data_AF-A0A8T4TSG6-F1
#
_entry.id   AF-A0A8T4TSG6-F1
#
_cell.length_a   1.000
_cell.length_b   1.000
_cell.length_c   1.000
_cell.angle_alpha   90.00
_cell.angle_beta   90.00
_cell.angle_gamma   90.00
#
_symmetry.space_group_name_H-M   'P 1'
#
loop_
_entity.id
_entity.type
_entity.pdbx_description
1 polymer ?
#
loop_
_entity_poly.entity_id
_entity_poly.type
_entity_poly.pdbx_seq_one_letter_code
_entity_poly.pdbx_strand_id
1 'polypeptide(L)'
;MDEHIRNNIIRVLDKATKSIKEDNIKQLKDLSNETIHDATIYQDEYSITVAVLIYSLSKIYERETHYGKFKGWKIFCFDCFRGLEVAKEKLVANDLQGFEKVMKQYTATLEKIDKKLKVHIQDVFRKARINKASRLYEHGLSVGRTAELLGINKFEVMDYIGKTYIADVKENITIDSIERLKFSRSLFR
;
A
#
# COMPACT_ATOMS: atom_id res chain seq x y z
N MET A 1 8.67 -10.63 14.15
CA MET A 1 7.98 -10.76 12.85
C MET A 1 7.87 -12.25 12.54
N ASP A 2 6.71 -12.69 12.07
CA ASP A 2 6.49 -14.07 11.65
C ASP A 2 7.35 -14.41 10.41
N GLU A 3 7.80 -15.65 10.30
CA GLU A 3 8.64 -16.12 9.18
C GLU A 3 7.91 -16.05 7.83
N HIS A 4 6.61 -16.35 7.81
CA HIS A 4 5.79 -16.25 6.61
C HIS A 4 5.71 -14.80 6.11
N ILE A 5 5.47 -13.86 7.04
CA ILE A 5 5.42 -12.42 6.75
C ILE A 5 6.77 -11.95 6.21
N ARG A 6 7.88 -12.34 6.85
CA ARG A 6 9.24 -12.01 6.40
C ARG A 6 9.48 -12.46 4.96
N ASN A 7 9.19 -13.72 4.67
CA ASN A 7 9.41 -14.30 3.35
C ASN A 7 8.54 -13.64 2.28
N ASN A 8 7.29 -13.28 2.63
CA ASN A 8 6.42 -12.54 1.73
C ASN A 8 6.96 -11.14 1.43
N ILE A 9 7.39 -10.40 2.47
CA ILE A 9 7.98 -9.06 2.28
C ILE A 9 9.24 -9.14 1.42
N ILE A 10 10.14 -10.10 1.66
CA ILE A 10 11.34 -10.30 0.83
C ILE A 10 10.96 -10.54 -0.64
N ARG A 11 9.99 -11.42 -0.90
CA ARG A 11 9.47 -11.70 -2.24
C ARG A 11 8.92 -10.44 -2.90
N VAL A 12 8.16 -9.65 -2.17
CA VAL A 12 7.53 -8.42 -2.65
C VAL A 12 8.59 -7.35 -2.97
N LEU A 13 9.59 -7.15 -2.10
CA LEU A 13 10.71 -6.23 -2.35
C LEU A 13 11.55 -6.65 -3.54
N ASP A 14 11.81 -7.95 -3.71
CA ASP A 14 12.54 -8.47 -4.87
C ASP A 14 11.79 -8.24 -6.19
N LYS A 15 10.48 -8.53 -6.21
CA LYS A 15 9.66 -8.27 -7.39
C LYS A 15 9.54 -6.76 -7.66
N ALA A 16 9.39 -5.93 -6.64
CA ALA A 16 9.29 -4.48 -6.80
C ALA A 16 10.58 -3.88 -7.39
N THR A 17 11.75 -4.29 -6.91
CA THR A 17 13.03 -3.84 -7.47
C THR A 17 13.21 -4.27 -8.93
N LYS A 18 12.78 -5.48 -9.31
CA LYS A 18 12.76 -5.92 -10.72
C LYS A 18 11.80 -5.08 -11.56
N SER A 19 10.58 -4.84 -11.09
CA SER A 19 9.60 -4.03 -11.80
C SER A 19 10.07 -2.58 -12.02
N ILE A 20 10.81 -1.99 -11.08
CA ILE A 20 11.41 -0.66 -11.26
C ILE A 20 12.49 -0.70 -12.36
N LYS A 21 13.32 -1.75 -12.42
CA LYS A 21 14.36 -1.88 -13.46
C LYS A 21 13.78 -2.08 -14.86
N GLU A 22 12.66 -2.80 -14.95
CA GLU A 22 11.96 -3.12 -16.19
C GLU A 22 10.91 -2.07 -16.59
N ASP A 23 10.79 -0.97 -15.84
CA ASP A 23 9.76 0.06 -16.00
C ASP A 23 8.31 -0.49 -16.01
N ASN A 24 8.09 -1.61 -15.31
CA ASN A 24 6.79 -2.25 -15.22
C ASN A 24 5.97 -1.67 -14.05
N ILE A 25 5.49 -0.45 -14.24
CA ILE A 25 4.77 0.31 -13.20
C ILE A 25 3.45 -0.38 -12.80
N LYS A 26 2.78 -1.04 -13.75
CA LYS A 26 1.55 -1.81 -13.48
C LYS A 26 1.82 -2.91 -12.45
N GLN A 27 2.93 -3.63 -12.62
CA GLN A 27 3.32 -4.70 -11.69
C GLN A 27 3.54 -4.19 -10.27
N LEU A 28 4.10 -2.99 -10.07
CA LEU A 28 4.23 -2.39 -8.74
C LEU A 28 2.86 -2.19 -8.06
N LYS A 29 1.89 -1.67 -8.82
CA LYS A 29 0.53 -1.46 -8.30
C LYS A 29 -0.12 -2.79 -7.90
N ASP A 30 0.04 -3.82 -8.73
CA ASP A 30 -0.53 -5.15 -8.49
C ASP A 30 0.12 -5.82 -7.27
N LEU A 31 1.45 -5.78 -7.16
CA LEU A 31 2.20 -6.27 -5.98
C LEU A 31 1.72 -5.62 -4.69
N SER A 32 1.48 -4.31 -4.72
CA SER A 32 0.99 -3.58 -3.56
C SER A 32 -0.45 -3.97 -3.18
N ASN A 33 -1.30 -4.32 -4.14
CA ASN A 33 -2.66 -4.80 -3.85
C ASN A 33 -2.63 -6.21 -3.26
N GLU A 34 -1.82 -7.10 -3.81
CA GLU A 34 -1.57 -8.45 -3.28
C GLU A 34 -1.05 -8.38 -1.84
N THR A 35 -0.06 -7.52 -1.58
CA THR A 35 0.52 -7.35 -0.24
C THR A 35 -0.52 -6.84 0.77
N ILE A 36 -1.41 -5.92 0.38
CA ILE A 36 -2.49 -5.47 1.29
C ILE A 36 -3.49 -6.59 1.55
N HIS A 37 -3.82 -7.39 0.54
CA HIS A 37 -4.72 -8.51 0.72
C HIS A 37 -4.15 -9.47 1.78
N ASP A 38 -2.88 -9.88 1.64
CA ASP A 38 -2.21 -10.75 2.61
C ASP A 38 -2.12 -10.09 4.00
N ALA A 39 -1.86 -8.78 4.04
CA ALA A 39 -1.77 -8.03 5.28
C ALA A 39 -3.10 -7.95 6.05
N THR A 40 -4.25 -8.19 5.40
CA THR A 40 -5.55 -8.23 6.12
C THR A 40 -5.68 -9.45 7.02
N ILE A 41 -5.03 -10.55 6.64
CA ILE A 41 -5.03 -11.81 7.37
C ILE A 41 -4.22 -11.68 8.66
N TYR A 42 -3.01 -11.13 8.55
CA TYR A 42 -2.07 -11.02 9.66
C TYR A 42 -2.14 -9.70 10.42
N GLN A 43 -2.78 -8.67 9.83
CA GLN A 43 -2.85 -7.29 10.33
C GLN A 43 -1.49 -6.72 10.75
N ASP A 44 -0.43 -7.10 10.05
CA ASP A 44 0.93 -6.72 10.41
C ASP A 44 1.33 -5.38 9.80
N GLU A 45 1.91 -4.52 10.63
CA GLU A 45 2.26 -3.15 10.25
C GLU A 45 3.35 -3.09 9.17
N TYR A 46 4.20 -4.13 9.08
CA TYR A 46 5.30 -4.17 8.12
C TYR A 46 4.79 -4.38 6.69
N SER A 47 3.93 -5.37 6.47
CA SER A 47 3.31 -5.63 5.16
C SER A 47 2.47 -4.44 4.73
N ILE A 48 1.72 -3.81 5.66
CA ILE A 48 0.94 -2.60 5.37
C ILE A 48 1.86 -1.46 4.93
N THR A 49 2.94 -1.22 5.67
CA THR A 49 3.92 -0.17 5.35
C THR A 49 4.58 -0.41 3.99
N VAL A 50 4.97 -1.65 3.70
CA VAL A 50 5.55 -2.04 2.41
C VAL A 50 4.56 -1.87 1.28
N ALA A 51 3.30 -2.25 1.47
CA ALA A 51 2.26 -2.08 0.47
C ALA A 51 2.01 -0.60 0.15
N VAL A 52 1.94 0.27 1.17
CA VAL A 52 1.82 1.73 0.99
C VAL A 52 3.03 2.28 0.25
N LEU A 53 4.25 1.86 0.61
CA LEU A 53 5.47 2.30 -0.04
C LEU A 53 5.46 1.95 -1.53
N ILE A 54 5.17 0.70 -1.87
CA ILE A 54 5.17 0.22 -3.26
C ILE A 54 4.08 0.90 -4.09
N TYR A 55 2.89 1.12 -3.53
CA TYR A 55 1.84 1.89 -4.22
C TYR A 55 2.25 3.34 -4.46
N SER A 56 2.88 3.95 -3.46
CA SER A 56 3.36 5.33 -3.56
C SER A 56 4.39 5.43 -4.68
N LEU A 57 5.34 4.50 -4.72
CA LEU A 57 6.32 4.42 -5.80
C LEU A 57 5.63 4.22 -7.16
N SER A 58 4.66 3.31 -7.29
CA SER A 58 3.96 3.12 -8.57
C SER A 58 3.31 4.43 -9.05
N LYS A 59 2.67 5.20 -8.15
CA LYS A 59 2.06 6.50 -8.46
C LYS A 59 3.07 7.60 -8.78
N ILE A 60 4.25 7.51 -8.19
CA ILE A 60 5.35 8.44 -8.43
C ILE A 60 5.95 8.16 -9.82
N TYR A 61 6.27 6.90 -10.14
CA TYR A 61 6.78 6.48 -11.45
C TYR A 61 5.75 6.69 -12.58
N GLU A 62 4.44 6.46 -12.34
CA GLU A 62 3.37 6.78 -13.31
C GLU A 62 3.40 8.24 -13.79
N ARG A 63 3.96 9.15 -12.99
CA ARG A 63 4.03 10.59 -13.24
C ARG A 63 5.43 11.07 -13.59
N GLU A 64 6.32 10.17 -14.04
CA GLU A 64 7.69 10.50 -14.39
C GLU A 64 7.79 11.66 -15.39
N THR A 65 6.88 11.77 -16.35
CA THR A 65 6.84 12.88 -17.32
C THR A 65 6.64 14.27 -16.67
N HIS A 66 6.02 14.31 -15.48
CA HIS A 66 5.82 15.52 -14.69
C HIS A 66 6.93 15.71 -13.64
N TYR A 67 7.32 14.64 -12.95
CA TYR A 67 8.31 14.73 -11.86
C TYR A 67 9.77 14.69 -12.34
N GLY A 68 10.04 14.12 -13.51
CA GLY A 68 11.37 14.04 -14.13
C GLY A 68 12.02 15.40 -14.42
N LYS A 69 11.21 16.47 -14.43
CA LYS A 69 11.66 17.85 -14.63
C LYS A 69 12.19 18.50 -13.35
N PHE A 70 11.92 17.93 -12.17
CA PHE A 70 12.36 18.49 -10.90
C PHE A 70 13.82 18.13 -10.60
N LYS A 71 14.57 19.10 -10.08
CA LYS A 71 15.93 18.88 -9.61
C LYS A 71 15.91 17.90 -8.44
N GLY A 72 16.70 16.83 -8.55
CA GLY A 72 16.76 15.77 -7.54
C GLY A 72 15.85 14.56 -7.80
N TRP A 73 15.05 14.54 -8.87
CA TRP A 73 14.22 13.38 -9.24
C TRP A 73 15.04 12.09 -9.41
N LYS A 74 16.13 12.15 -10.20
CA LYS A 74 16.99 10.98 -10.44
C LYS A 74 17.63 10.46 -9.16
N ILE A 75 18.05 11.36 -8.28
CA ILE A 75 18.64 11.03 -6.97
C ILE A 75 17.56 10.36 -6.10
N PHE A 76 16.35 10.93 -6.07
CA PHE A 76 15.23 10.35 -5.36
C PHE A 76 14.87 8.93 -5.85
N CYS A 77 14.78 8.71 -7.16
CA CYS A 77 14.53 7.38 -7.73
C CYS A 77 15.65 6.40 -7.39
N PHE A 78 16.91 6.84 -7.42
CA PHE A 78 18.05 6.03 -7.04
C PHE A 78 18.02 5.65 -5.55
N ASP A 79 17.77 6.62 -4.66
CA ASP A 79 17.64 6.40 -3.23
C ASP A 79 16.46 5.47 -2.92
N CYS A 80 15.35 5.64 -3.64
CA CYS A 80 14.18 4.77 -3.53
C CYS A 80 14.41 3.36 -4.04
N PHE A 81 15.26 3.18 -5.05
CA PHE A 81 15.63 1.86 -5.51
C PHE A 81 16.60 1.20 -4.52
N ARG A 82 17.66 1.92 -4.12
CA ARG A 82 18.70 1.42 -3.21
C ARG A 82 18.17 1.04 -1.85
N GLY A 83 17.28 1.83 -1.27
CA GLY A 83 16.75 1.49 0.03
C GLY A 83 15.84 0.25 0.00
N LEU A 84 15.19 -0.10 -1.12
CA LEU A 84 14.40 -1.33 -1.25
C LEU A 84 15.34 -2.55 -1.28
N GLU A 85 16.48 -2.42 -1.97
CA GLU A 85 17.53 -3.44 -1.95
C GLU A 85 18.09 -3.61 -0.52
N VAL A 86 18.44 -2.52 0.15
CA VAL A 86 18.97 -2.59 1.53
C VAL A 86 17.92 -3.15 2.49
N ALA A 87 16.65 -2.76 2.37
CA ALA A 87 15.56 -3.32 3.17
C ALA A 87 15.45 -4.84 2.96
N LYS A 88 15.54 -5.31 1.71
CA LYS A 88 15.56 -6.74 1.39
C LYS A 88 16.77 -7.44 2.03
N GLU A 89 17.98 -6.89 1.87
CA GLU A 89 19.20 -7.45 2.45
C GLU A 89 19.11 -7.60 3.97
N LYS A 90 18.54 -6.59 4.65
CA LYS A 90 18.31 -6.62 6.10
C LYS A 90 17.35 -7.73 6.53
N LEU A 91 16.26 -7.91 5.79
CA LEU A 91 15.32 -8.99 6.08
C LEU A 91 15.91 -10.38 5.78
N VAL A 92 16.71 -10.53 4.72
CA VAL A 92 17.42 -11.79 4.41
C VAL A 92 18.44 -12.12 5.50
N ALA A 93 19.14 -11.12 6.04
CA ALA A 93 20.05 -11.26 7.17
C ALA A 93 19.33 -11.45 8.53
N ASN A 94 18.00 -11.52 8.55
CA ASN A 94 17.16 -11.59 9.74
C ASN A 94 17.36 -10.41 10.73
N ASP A 95 17.80 -9.25 10.23
CA ASP A 95 18.03 -8.01 10.97
C ASP A 95 16.79 -7.11 10.92
N LEU A 96 15.81 -7.41 11.78
CA LEU A 96 14.55 -6.66 11.86
C LEU A 96 14.75 -5.20 12.28
N GLN A 97 15.65 -4.94 13.24
CA GLN A 97 15.95 -3.57 13.68
C GLN A 97 16.59 -2.75 12.54
N GLY A 98 17.48 -3.37 11.77
CA GLY A 98 18.04 -2.79 10.56
C GLY A 98 16.97 -2.46 9.54
N PHE A 99 16.02 -3.36 9.31
CA PHE A 99 14.87 -3.12 8.42
C PHE A 99 14.02 -1.93 8.90
N GLU A 100 13.62 -1.89 10.17
CA GLU A 100 12.86 -0.76 10.73
C GLU A 100 13.60 0.56 10.56
N LYS A 101 14.91 0.56 10.78
CA LYS A 101 15.75 1.76 10.60
C LYS A 101 15.77 2.21 9.15
N VAL A 102 15.83 1.28 8.19
CA VAL A 102 15.76 1.61 6.75
C VAL A 102 14.39 2.22 6.41
N MET A 103 13.30 1.66 6.92
CA MET A 103 11.94 2.21 6.68
C MET A 103 11.76 3.60 7.30
N LYS A 104 12.31 3.84 8.49
CA LYS A 104 12.36 5.18 9.11
C LYS A 104 13.26 6.14 8.31
N GLN A 105 14.38 5.66 7.79
CA GLN A 105 15.24 6.47 6.92
C GLN A 105 14.54 6.82 5.60
N TYR A 106 13.73 5.93 5.03
CA TYR A 106 12.91 6.24 3.86
C TYR A 106 12.01 7.44 4.08
N THR A 107 11.27 7.41 5.19
CA THR A 107 10.37 8.51 5.56
C THR A 107 11.15 9.81 5.83
N ALA A 108 12.36 9.73 6.37
CA ALA A 108 13.24 10.88 6.56
C ALA A 108 13.89 11.40 5.25
N THR A 109 14.23 10.51 4.31
CA THR A 109 14.80 10.90 3.00
C THR A 109 13.80 11.71 2.18
N LEU A 110 12.49 11.46 2.37
CA LEU A 110 11.42 12.31 1.83
C LEU A 110 11.52 13.77 2.31
N GLU A 111 12.13 14.02 3.46
CA GLU A 111 12.25 15.38 4.01
C GLU A 111 13.35 16.21 3.35
N LYS A 112 14.35 15.54 2.73
CA LYS A 112 15.56 16.16 2.17
C LYS A 112 15.45 16.57 0.69
N ILE A 113 14.32 16.25 0.06
CA ILE A 113 14.06 16.55 -1.35
C ILE A 113 13.67 18.04 -1.53
N ASP A 114 13.86 18.58 -2.74
CA ASP A 114 13.37 19.89 -3.14
C ASP A 114 11.96 20.18 -2.60
N LYS A 115 11.74 21.42 -2.11
CA LYS A 115 10.52 21.79 -1.38
C LYS A 115 9.24 21.53 -2.18
N LYS A 116 9.25 21.70 -3.51
CA LYS A 116 8.07 21.44 -4.36
C LYS A 116 7.85 19.94 -4.55
N LEU A 117 8.90 19.20 -4.88
CA LEU A 117 8.83 17.75 -5.07
C LEU A 117 8.46 17.04 -3.75
N LYS A 118 8.94 17.53 -2.60
CA LYS A 118 8.56 17.06 -1.26
C LYS A 118 7.06 17.11 -1.03
N VAL A 119 6.41 18.26 -1.26
CA VAL A 119 4.95 18.41 -1.04
C VAL A 119 4.19 17.41 -1.91
N HIS A 120 4.57 17.29 -3.19
CA HIS A 120 3.93 16.33 -4.09
C HIS A 120 4.10 14.88 -3.66
N ILE A 121 5.30 14.48 -3.24
CA ILE A 121 5.55 13.11 -2.79
C ILE A 121 4.80 12.83 -1.47
N GLN A 122 4.83 13.75 -0.50
CA GLN A 122 4.08 13.61 0.75
C GLN A 122 2.57 13.45 0.51
N ASP A 123 2.01 14.20 -0.44
CA ASP A 123 0.62 14.04 -0.86
C ASP A 123 0.36 12.66 -1.49
N VAL A 124 1.28 12.15 -2.30
CA VAL A 124 1.16 10.81 -2.88
C VAL A 124 1.17 9.73 -1.79
N PHE A 125 2.08 9.82 -0.81
CA PHE A 125 2.10 8.89 0.32
C PHE A 125 0.83 8.97 1.17
N ARG A 126 0.31 10.19 1.43
CA ARG A 126 -0.95 10.35 2.17
C ARG A 126 -2.12 9.73 1.42
N LYS A 127 -2.23 9.97 0.11
CA LYS A 127 -3.26 9.36 -0.75
C LYS A 127 -3.09 7.85 -0.87
N ALA A 128 -1.85 7.35 -0.89
CA ALA A 128 -1.57 5.92 -0.89
C ALA A 128 -2.08 5.26 0.40
N ARG A 129 -1.84 5.86 1.56
CA ARG A 129 -2.39 5.37 2.84
C ARG A 129 -3.91 5.33 2.79
N ILE A 130 -4.57 6.41 2.38
CA ILE A 130 -6.04 6.46 2.27
C ILE A 130 -6.56 5.41 1.28
N ASN A 131 -5.89 5.21 0.14
CA ASN A 131 -6.27 4.18 -0.82
C ASN A 131 -6.11 2.77 -0.25
N LYS A 132 -5.03 2.48 0.49
CA LYS A 132 -4.85 1.18 1.14
C LYS A 132 -5.80 0.98 2.31
N ALA A 133 -6.19 2.06 2.98
CA ALA A 133 -7.23 2.03 3.99
C ALA A 133 -8.56 1.53 3.42
N SER A 134 -8.95 2.05 2.26
CA SER A 134 -10.19 1.62 1.62
C SER A 134 -10.16 0.13 1.29
N ARG A 135 -9.00 -0.41 0.86
CA ARG A 135 -8.81 -1.84 0.60
C ARG A 135 -8.84 -2.70 1.87
N LEU A 136 -8.23 -2.23 2.95
CA LEU A 136 -8.33 -2.93 4.24
C LEU A 136 -9.80 -3.01 4.70
N TYR A 137 -10.55 -1.92 4.53
CA TYR A 137 -11.97 -1.87 4.82
C TYR A 137 -12.80 -2.80 3.91
N GLU A 138 -12.53 -2.83 2.60
CA GLU A 138 -13.15 -3.79 1.66
C GLU A 138 -12.96 -5.24 2.11
N HIS A 139 -11.80 -5.56 2.69
CA HIS A 139 -11.49 -6.88 3.22
C HIS A 139 -12.02 -7.13 4.65
N GLY A 140 -12.91 -6.26 5.15
CA GLY A 140 -13.67 -6.49 6.38
C GLY A 140 -13.07 -5.88 7.65
N LEU A 141 -11.96 -5.12 7.57
CA LEU A 141 -11.45 -4.39 8.73
C LEU A 141 -12.33 -3.17 9.03
N SER A 142 -12.57 -2.91 10.32
CA SER A 142 -13.30 -1.69 10.72
C SER A 142 -12.53 -0.41 10.33
N VAL A 143 -13.27 0.68 10.07
CA VAL A 143 -12.68 2.01 9.79
C VAL A 143 -11.69 2.42 10.88
N GLY A 144 -12.01 2.13 12.15
CA GLY A 144 -11.16 2.48 13.28
C GLY A 144 -9.83 1.73 13.27
N ARG A 145 -9.88 0.42 13.07
CA ARG A 145 -8.67 -0.43 13.01
C ARG A 145 -7.80 -0.07 11.82
N THR A 146 -8.42 0.16 10.67
CA THR A 146 -7.73 0.58 9.45
C THR A 146 -7.03 1.93 9.60
N ALA A 147 -7.69 2.91 10.23
CA ALA A 147 -7.12 4.22 10.49
C ALA A 147 -5.90 4.15 11.43
N GLU A 148 -5.98 3.30 12.46
CA GLU A 148 -4.88 3.03 13.40
C GLU A 148 -3.67 2.41 12.68
N LEU A 149 -3.87 1.32 11.94
CA LEU A 149 -2.80 0.60 11.22
C LEU A 149 -2.05 1.47 10.21
N LEU A 150 -2.74 2.43 9.60
CA LEU A 150 -2.16 3.32 8.58
C LEU A 150 -1.74 4.68 9.12
N GLY A 151 -2.02 5.00 10.39
CA GLY A 151 -1.73 6.29 10.99
C GLY A 151 -2.43 7.46 10.28
N ILE A 152 -3.70 7.28 9.91
CA ILE A 152 -4.53 8.30 9.23
C ILE A 152 -5.80 8.58 10.02
N ASN A 153 -6.49 9.66 9.70
CA ASN A 153 -7.74 9.99 10.38
C ASN A 153 -8.90 9.12 9.86
N LYS A 154 -9.76 8.63 10.77
CA LYS A 154 -11.02 7.93 10.44
C LYS A 154 -11.87 8.72 9.44
N PHE A 155 -11.91 10.04 9.57
CA PHE A 155 -12.67 10.90 8.64
C PHE A 155 -12.13 10.84 7.21
N GLU A 156 -10.81 10.71 7.01
CA GLU A 156 -10.22 10.57 5.67
C GLU A 156 -10.57 9.23 5.03
N VAL A 157 -10.64 8.17 5.84
CA VAL A 157 -11.07 6.84 5.40
C VAL A 157 -12.53 6.85 4.99
N MET A 158 -13.41 7.42 5.83
CA MET A 158 -14.85 7.51 5.54
C MET A 158 -15.14 8.38 4.31
N ASP A 159 -14.50 9.54 4.19
CA ASP A 159 -14.65 10.43 3.03
C ASP A 159 -14.27 9.72 1.73
N TYR A 160 -13.18 8.96 1.74
CA TYR A 160 -12.72 8.25 0.55
C TYR A 160 -13.61 7.05 0.19
N ILE A 161 -14.01 6.23 1.16
CA ILE A 161 -14.92 5.09 0.95
C ILE A 161 -16.27 5.56 0.42
N GLY A 162 -16.82 6.65 0.97
CA GLY A 162 -18.08 7.23 0.52
C GLY A 162 -18.02 7.75 -0.92
N LYS A 163 -16.88 8.30 -1.35
CA LYS A 163 -16.67 8.76 -2.74
C LYS A 163 -16.48 7.62 -3.75
N THR A 164 -16.04 6.46 -3.28
CA THR A 164 -15.67 5.32 -4.13
C THR A 164 -16.76 4.26 -4.21
N TYR A 165 -17.91 4.45 -3.56
CA TYR A 165 -19.04 3.51 -3.52
C TYR A 165 -18.62 2.09 -3.14
N ILE A 166 -17.53 1.98 -2.38
CA ILE A 166 -16.98 0.71 -1.89
C ILE A 166 -17.96 0.03 -0.93
N ALA A 167 -18.78 0.81 -0.22
CA ALA A 167 -19.86 0.27 0.59
C ALA A 167 -21.03 -0.28 -0.25
N ASP A 168 -21.14 0.12 -1.53
CA ASP A 168 -22.25 -0.19 -2.43
C ASP A 168 -21.92 -1.29 -3.45
N VAL A 169 -20.80 -2.01 -3.25
CA VAL A 169 -20.48 -3.19 -4.08
C VAL A 169 -21.63 -4.20 -3.96
N LYS A 170 -21.98 -4.90 -5.05
CA LYS A 170 -23.16 -5.78 -5.13
C LYS A 170 -23.30 -6.77 -3.97
N GLU A 171 -22.20 -7.23 -3.36
CA GLU A 171 -22.24 -8.11 -2.20
C GLU A 171 -22.73 -7.46 -0.90
N ASN A 172 -22.74 -6.12 -0.80
CA ASN A 172 -23.21 -5.33 0.34
C ASN A 172 -24.59 -4.67 0.11
N ILE A 173 -25.18 -4.85 -1.07
CA ILE A 173 -26.54 -4.37 -1.32
C ILE A 173 -27.48 -5.22 -0.49
N THR A 174 -28.34 -4.57 0.31
CA THR A 174 -29.42 -5.27 1.00
C THR A 174 -30.36 -5.85 -0.05
N ILE A 175 -30.23 -7.16 -0.31
CA ILE A 175 -31.11 -7.91 -1.20
C ILE A 175 -32.54 -7.77 -0.67
N ASP A 176 -33.50 -7.48 -1.55
CA ASP A 176 -34.90 -7.38 -1.17
C ASP A 176 -35.37 -8.66 -0.46
N SER A 177 -36.24 -8.48 0.53
CA SER A 177 -36.71 -9.58 1.40
C SER A 177 -37.28 -10.75 0.59
N ILE A 178 -37.92 -10.47 -0.56
CA ILE A 178 -38.50 -11.47 -1.45
C ILE A 178 -37.41 -12.26 -2.17
N GLU A 179 -36.36 -11.59 -2.65
CA GLU A 179 -35.23 -12.26 -3.32
C GLU A 179 -34.42 -13.12 -2.36
N ARG A 180 -34.24 -12.67 -1.11
CA ARG A 180 -33.60 -13.48 -0.04
C ARG A 180 -34.37 -14.77 0.23
N LEU A 181 -35.70 -14.70 0.29
CA LEU A 181 -36.55 -15.87 0.52
C LEU A 181 -36.46 -16.87 -0.64
N LYS A 182 -36.41 -16.39 -1.88
CA LYS A 182 -36.25 -17.23 -3.08
C LYS A 182 -34.89 -17.95 -3.09
N PHE A 183 -33.81 -17.22 -2.80
CA PHE A 183 -32.47 -17.82 -2.71
C PHE A 183 -32.41 -18.88 -1.61
N SER A 184 -32.89 -18.56 -0.40
CA SER A 184 -32.91 -19.52 0.71
C SER A 184 -33.70 -20.80 0.37
N ARG A 185 -34.86 -20.69 -0.29
CA ARG A 185 -35.63 -21.87 -0.74
C ARG A 185 -34.88 -22.71 -1.77
N SER A 186 -34.02 -22.11 -2.60
CA SER A 186 -33.26 -22.85 -3.61
C SER A 186 -32.13 -23.71 -3.01
N LEU A 187 -31.65 -23.38 -1.82
CA LEU A 187 -30.60 -24.14 -1.12
C LEU A 187 -31.08 -25.45 -0.50
N PHE A 188 -32.40 -25.61 -0.32
CA PHE A 188 -33.04 -26.78 0.29
C PHE A 188 -33.86 -27.59 -0.73
N ARG A 189 -33.56 -27.45 -2.02
CA ARG A 189 -34.12 -28.29 -3.08
C ARG A 189 -33.25 -29.50 -3.35
#